data_AF-A0A8S2RL06-F1
#
_entry.id   AF-A0A8S2RL06-F1
#
_cell.length_a   1.000
_cell.length_b   1.000
_cell.length_c   1.000
_cell.angle_alpha   90.00
_cell.angle_beta   90.00
_cell.angle_gamma   90.00
#
_symmetry.space_group_name_H-M   'P 1'
#
loop_
_entity.id
_entity.type
_entity.pdbx_description
1 polymer ?
#
loop_
_entity_poly.entity_id
_entity_poly.type
_entity_poly.pdbx_seq_one_letter_code
_entity_poly.pdbx_strand_id
1 'polypeptide(L)'
;DIFELVDRKFYDVVKSVAGESLVKILKMQLINSAGKLLNTADVFAFLNFDSEETDAIKLESCFKSKTGQLVVKPGIQSSSSYLIKLLKKPLRQKQESTSKENNDNYQNDITDEFLDNHPLLKSLIKWFQL
;
A
#
# COMPACT_ATOMS: atom_id res chain seq x y z
N ASP A 1 -1.17 14.05 3.58
CA ASP A 1 -0.25 12.90 3.75
C ASP A 1 -0.91 11.62 3.23
N ILE A 2 -0.17 10.62 2.71
CA ILE A 2 -0.73 9.33 2.26
C ILE A 2 -1.40 8.57 3.42
N PHE A 3 -0.96 8.81 4.65
CA PHE A 3 -1.55 8.23 5.86
C PHE A 3 -2.94 8.79 6.21
N GLU A 4 -3.29 9.96 5.68
CA GLU A 4 -4.60 10.59 5.87
C GLU A 4 -5.59 10.19 4.77
N LEU A 5 -5.12 9.54 3.71
CA LEU A 5 -5.98 9.11 2.60
C LEU A 5 -6.79 7.88 2.99
N VAL A 6 -8.08 7.94 2.67
CA VAL A 6 -9.05 6.86 2.89
C VAL A 6 -9.86 6.62 1.61
N ASP A 7 -10.33 5.38 1.45
CA ASP A 7 -11.21 4.93 0.38
C ASP A 7 -10.67 5.30 -1.00
N ARG A 8 -11.45 6.06 -1.78
CA ARG A 8 -11.15 6.35 -3.19
C ARG A 8 -9.76 6.95 -3.38
N LYS A 9 -9.39 7.96 -2.58
CA LYS A 9 -8.08 8.62 -2.71
C LYS A 9 -6.92 7.67 -2.40
N PHE A 10 -7.11 6.80 -1.40
CA PHE A 10 -6.13 5.77 -1.10
C PHE A 10 -6.01 4.77 -2.27
N TYR A 11 -7.14 4.29 -2.80
CA TYR A 11 -7.15 3.36 -3.92
C TYR A 11 -6.54 3.93 -5.20
N ASP A 12 -6.73 5.22 -5.47
CA ASP A 12 -6.14 5.87 -6.64
C ASP A 12 -4.60 5.89 -6.55
N VAL A 13 -4.05 6.15 -5.36
CA VAL A 13 -2.61 6.04 -5.12
C VAL A 13 -2.14 4.60 -5.26
N VAL A 14 -2.82 3.63 -4.65
CA VAL A 14 -2.47 2.20 -4.79
C VAL A 14 -2.49 1.78 -6.26
N LYS A 15 -3.49 2.20 -7.03
CA LYS A 15 -3.61 1.90 -8.46
C LYS A 15 -2.40 2.41 -9.23
N SER A 16 -1.98 3.65 -8.97
CA SER A 16 -0.85 4.27 -9.67
C SER A 16 0.49 3.59 -9.37
N VAL A 17 0.68 3.10 -8.15
CA VAL A 17 1.97 2.54 -7.68
C VAL A 17 2.05 1.03 -7.88
N ALA A 18 0.93 0.32 -7.68
CA ALA A 18 0.91 -1.13 -7.55
C ALA A 18 -0.13 -1.82 -8.44
N GLY A 19 -0.90 -1.05 -9.23
CA GLY A 19 -1.81 -1.55 -10.24
C GLY A 19 -3.21 -1.87 -9.73
N GLU A 20 -4.14 -2.04 -10.69
CA GLU A 20 -5.57 -2.27 -10.44
C GLU A 20 -5.83 -3.58 -9.69
N SER A 21 -5.08 -4.65 -9.98
CA SER A 21 -5.30 -5.94 -9.33
C SER A 21 -5.05 -5.88 -7.83
N LEU A 22 -4.08 -5.09 -7.36
CA LEU A 22 -3.88 -4.88 -5.93
C LEU A 22 -5.05 -4.07 -5.32
N VAL A 23 -5.58 -3.07 -6.02
CA VAL A 23 -6.76 -2.31 -5.55
C VAL A 23 -7.96 -3.22 -5.30
N LYS A 24 -8.24 -4.16 -6.21
CA LYS A 24 -9.33 -5.14 -6.05
C LYS A 24 -9.11 -6.02 -4.83
N ILE A 25 -7.90 -6.51 -4.63
CA ILE A 25 -7.49 -7.29 -3.46
C ILE A 25 -7.72 -6.52 -2.16
N LEU A 26 -7.32 -5.24 -2.10
CA LEU A 26 -7.50 -4.41 -0.92
C LEU A 26 -8.97 -4.10 -0.64
N LYS A 27 -9.76 -3.82 -1.68
CA LYS A 27 -11.21 -3.59 -1.56
C LYS A 27 -11.94 -4.80 -0.99
N MET A 28 -11.63 -6.00 -1.48
CA MET A 28 -12.23 -7.25 -0.99
C MET A 28 -12.03 -7.44 0.52
N GLN A 29 -10.89 -7.00 1.05
CA GLN A 29 -10.57 -7.10 2.48
C GLN A 29 -10.90 -5.85 3.28
N LEU A 30 -11.60 -4.88 2.69
CA LEU A 30 -11.93 -3.59 3.34
C LEU A 30 -10.68 -2.83 3.85
N ILE A 31 -9.54 -3.06 3.22
CA ILE A 31 -8.30 -2.33 3.44
C ILE A 31 -8.40 -1.05 2.60
N ASN A 32 -8.78 0.04 3.27
CA ASN A 32 -9.09 1.32 2.62
C ASN A 32 -8.19 2.47 3.07
N SER A 33 -7.09 2.19 3.76
CA SER A 33 -6.11 3.19 4.17
C SER A 33 -4.71 2.59 4.31
N ALA A 34 -3.69 3.43 4.29
CA ALA A 34 -2.30 3.03 4.52
C ALA A 34 -2.11 2.38 5.90
N GLY A 35 -2.78 2.92 6.94
CA GLY A 35 -2.73 2.37 8.30
C GLY A 35 -3.29 0.95 8.38
N LYS A 36 -4.43 0.67 7.73
CA LYS A 36 -4.96 -0.70 7.66
C LYS A 36 -4.01 -1.63 6.92
N LEU A 37 -3.52 -1.21 5.75
CA LEU A 37 -2.59 -2.01 4.94
C LEU A 37 -1.33 -2.40 5.72
N LEU A 38 -0.76 -1.47 6.48
CA LEU A 38 0.44 -1.72 7.28
C LEU A 38 0.22 -2.65 8.46
N ASN A 39 -1.01 -2.70 8.99
CA ASN A 39 -1.40 -3.57 10.09
C ASN A 39 -1.94 -4.93 9.63
N THR A 40 -2.17 -5.13 8.33
CA THR A 40 -2.54 -6.43 7.76
C THR A 40 -1.32 -7.33 7.67
N ALA A 41 -1.36 -8.47 8.36
CA ALA A 41 -0.25 -9.43 8.38
C ALA A 41 0.00 -10.08 7.01
N ASP A 42 -1.07 -10.54 6.35
CA ASP A 42 -1.02 -11.10 5.01
C ASP A 42 -2.21 -10.63 4.18
N VAL A 43 -1.93 -9.79 3.18
CA VAL A 43 -2.90 -9.20 2.26
C VAL A 43 -3.42 -10.23 1.25
N PHE A 44 -2.82 -11.41 1.15
CA PHE A 44 -3.22 -12.43 0.18
C PHE A 44 -3.93 -13.63 0.82
N ALA A 45 -4.02 -13.67 2.16
CA ALA A 45 -4.54 -14.83 2.91
C ALA A 45 -5.96 -15.24 2.47
N PHE A 46 -6.83 -14.27 2.16
CA PHE A 46 -8.21 -14.51 1.74
C PHE A 46 -8.33 -15.29 0.41
N LEU A 47 -7.26 -15.34 -0.41
CA LEU A 47 -7.25 -16.11 -1.66
C LEU A 47 -7.29 -17.63 -1.42
N ASN A 48 -7.09 -18.09 -0.19
CA ASN A 48 -7.24 -19.49 0.18
C ASN A 48 -8.68 -19.87 0.57
N PHE A 49 -9.60 -18.90 0.68
CA PHE A 49 -10.99 -19.19 1.02
C PHE A 49 -11.72 -19.76 -0.19
N ASP A 50 -12.51 -20.81 0.03
CA ASP A 50 -13.35 -21.39 -1.01
C ASP A 50 -14.69 -20.64 -1.04
N SER A 51 -14.79 -19.64 -1.92
CA SER A 51 -15.93 -18.72 -2.00
C SER A 51 -15.98 -18.10 -3.38
N GLU A 52 -17.19 -18.07 -3.96
CA GLU A 52 -17.45 -17.52 -5.29
C GLU A 52 -17.07 -16.03 -5.38
N GLU A 53 -17.24 -15.29 -4.27
CA GLU A 53 -16.88 -13.88 -4.17
C GLU A 53 -15.39 -13.65 -4.44
N THR A 54 -14.53 -14.62 -4.12
CA THR A 54 -13.08 -14.51 -4.32
C THR A 54 -12.60 -14.98 -5.68
N ASP A 55 -13.43 -15.72 -6.44
CA ASP A 55 -13.02 -16.41 -7.66
C ASP A 55 -12.61 -15.46 -8.78
N ALA A 56 -13.35 -14.37 -8.95
CA ALA A 56 -13.01 -13.34 -9.92
C ALA A 56 -11.63 -12.73 -9.64
N ILE A 57 -11.32 -12.47 -8.36
CA ILE A 57 -10.02 -11.91 -7.96
C ILE A 57 -8.92 -12.95 -8.14
N LYS A 58 -9.14 -14.20 -7.73
CA LYS A 58 -8.17 -15.29 -7.91
C LYS A 58 -7.81 -15.47 -9.38
N LEU A 59 -8.79 -15.45 -10.28
CA LEU A 59 -8.57 -15.60 -11.72
C LEU A 59 -7.69 -14.49 -12.30
N GLU A 60 -7.86 -13.25 -11.82
CA GLU A 60 -7.05 -12.11 -12.26
C GLU A 60 -5.66 -12.09 -11.62
N SER A 61 -5.55 -12.47 -10.36
CA SER A 61 -4.36 -12.23 -9.53
C SER A 61 -3.48 -13.45 -9.27
N CYS A 62 -3.94 -14.65 -9.61
CA CYS A 62 -3.21 -15.90 -9.39
C CYS A 62 -2.93 -16.66 -10.70
N PHE A 63 -1.94 -17.55 -10.63
CA PHE A 63 -1.80 -18.69 -11.52
C PHE A 63 -2.39 -19.92 -10.83
N LYS A 64 -3.13 -20.74 -11.59
CA LYS A 64 -3.54 -22.07 -11.15
C LYS A 64 -2.49 -23.09 -11.58
N SER A 65 -1.82 -23.71 -10.61
CA SER A 65 -0.90 -24.82 -10.84
C SER A 65 -1.65 -26.03 -11.42
N LYS A 66 -0.93 -26.93 -12.10
CA LYS A 66 -1.47 -28.22 -12.56
C LYS A 66 -2.02 -29.08 -11.41
N THR A 67 -1.51 -28.87 -10.19
CA THR A 67 -1.98 -29.54 -8.96
C THR A 67 -3.24 -28.89 -8.36
N GLY A 68 -3.78 -27.84 -9.00
CA GLY A 68 -4.93 -27.09 -8.50
C GLY A 68 -4.58 -25.98 -7.51
N GLN A 69 -3.34 -25.92 -7.02
CA GLN A 69 -2.89 -24.87 -6.10
C GLN A 69 -2.89 -23.48 -6.78
N LEU A 70 -3.38 -22.46 -6.07
CA LEU A 70 -3.30 -21.07 -6.50
C LEU A 70 -2.00 -20.43 -6.02
N VAL A 71 -1.35 -19.70 -6.91
CA VAL A 71 -0.12 -18.95 -6.62
C VAL A 71 -0.31 -17.52 -7.07
N VAL A 72 -0.19 -16.55 -6.16
CA VAL A 72 -0.30 -15.13 -6.51
C VAL A 72 0.76 -14.77 -7.55
N LYS A 73 0.38 -14.02 -8.58
CA LYS A 73 1.31 -13.57 -9.63
C LYS A 73 2.47 -12.79 -8.97
N PRO A 74 3.74 -13.16 -9.24
CA PRO A 74 4.89 -12.54 -8.57
C PRO A 74 4.98 -11.01 -8.71
N GLY A 75 4.51 -10.48 -9.86
CA GLY A 75 4.42 -9.03 -10.08
C GLY A 75 3.51 -8.33 -9.06
N ILE A 76 2.36 -8.92 -8.73
CA ILE A 76 1.42 -8.36 -7.75
C ILE A 76 2.04 -8.41 -6.34
N GLN A 77 2.68 -9.52 -5.97
CA GLN A 77 3.37 -9.65 -4.68
C GLN A 77 4.50 -8.62 -4.55
N SER A 78 5.29 -8.43 -5.60
CA SER A 78 6.39 -7.47 -5.64
C SER A 78 5.89 -6.04 -5.51
N SER A 79 4.83 -5.68 -6.24
CA SER A 79 4.20 -4.35 -6.17
C SER A 79 3.61 -4.06 -4.79
N SER A 80 2.94 -5.04 -4.16
CA SER A 80 2.44 -4.91 -2.79
C SER A 80 3.57 -4.70 -1.77
N SER A 81 4.63 -5.53 -1.87
CA SER A 81 5.81 -5.43 -1.01
C SER A 81 6.51 -4.08 -1.16
N TYR A 82 6.62 -3.59 -2.40
CA TYR A 82 7.19 -2.28 -2.70
C TYR A 82 6.36 -1.14 -2.09
N LEU A 83 5.03 -1.17 -2.26
CA LEU A 83 4.12 -0.19 -1.66
C LEU A 83 4.25 -0.18 -0.12
N ILE A 84 4.24 -1.35 0.52
CA ILE A 84 4.41 -1.46 1.97
C ILE A 84 5.76 -0.88 2.41
N LYS A 85 6.83 -1.15 1.65
CA LYS A 85 8.17 -0.60 1.93
C LYS A 85 8.18 0.93 1.81
N LEU A 86 7.54 1.49 0.79
CA LEU A 86 7.39 2.93 0.63
C LEU A 86 6.64 3.55 1.81
N LEU A 87 5.53 2.94 2.24
CA LEU A 87 4.75 3.40 3.38
C LEU A 87 5.51 3.28 4.71
N LYS A 88 6.37 2.27 4.90
CA LYS A 88 7.15 2.14 6.13
C LYS A 88 8.31 3.14 6.27
N LYS A 89 8.80 3.71 5.16
CA LYS A 89 9.97 4.60 5.17
C LYS A 89 9.74 5.90 5.98
N PRO A 90 8.61 6.63 5.81
CA PRO A 90 8.28 7.79 6.65
C PRO A 90 8.09 7.45 8.14
N LEU A 91 7.57 6.27 8.47
CA LEU A 91 7.36 5.84 9.86
C LEU A 91 8.68 5.60 10.59
N ARG A 92 9.67 5.03 9.90
CA ARG A 92 11.01 4.81 10.46
C ARG A 92 11.75 6.12 10.67
N GLN A 93 11.63 7.05 9.73
CA GLN A 93 12.20 8.39 9.86
C GLN A 93 11.61 9.13 11.07
N LYS A 94 10.28 9.05 11.29
CA LYS A 94 9.66 9.60 12.51
C LYS A 94 10.21 8.99 13.80
N GLN A 95 10.36 7.66 13.88
CA GLN A 95 10.85 6.96 15.08
C GLN A 95 12.33 7.22 15.40
N GLU A 96 13.16 7.37 14.36
CA GLU A 96 14.58 7.71 14.50
C GLU A 96 14.79 9.17 14.96
N SER A 97 13.91 10.09 14.57
CA SER A 97 13.86 11.46 15.09
C SER A 97 13.42 11.51 16.56
N THR A 98 12.37 10.76 16.93
CA THR A 98 11.87 10.75 18.34
C THR A 98 12.88 10.16 19.33
N SER A 99 13.82 9.31 18.86
CA SER A 99 14.89 8.75 19.70
C SER A 99 16.06 9.72 19.91
N LYS A 100 16.12 10.82 19.16
CA LYS A 100 17.15 11.87 19.27
C LYS A 100 16.60 13.19 19.85
N GLU A 101 15.29 13.39 19.85
CA GLU A 101 14.59 14.62 20.27
C GLU A 101 14.18 14.61 21.75
N ASN A 102 15.14 14.42 22.67
CA ASN A 102 15.00 14.94 24.04
C ASN A 102 15.54 16.38 24.16
N ASN A 103 15.90 17.03 23.05
CA ASN A 103 16.13 18.47 22.99
C ASN A 103 15.61 19.01 21.66
N ASP A 104 14.85 20.09 21.79
CA ASP A 104 14.48 21.06 20.77
C ASP A 104 13.20 20.82 19.96
N ASN A 105 12.24 21.67 20.34
CA ASN A 105 10.99 22.05 19.70
C ASN A 105 11.18 22.30 18.19
N TYR A 106 10.67 21.42 17.32
CA TYR A 106 10.43 21.77 15.91
C TYR A 106 9.09 21.24 15.41
N GLN A 107 8.27 22.19 14.96
CA GLN A 107 7.00 21.99 14.28
C GLN A 107 7.22 21.36 12.90
N ASN A 108 6.46 20.30 12.64
CA ASN A 108 5.93 19.82 11.36
C ASN A 108 6.69 20.22 10.08
N ASP A 109 7.53 19.32 9.53
CA ASP A 109 7.89 19.39 8.10
C ASP A 109 8.30 18.05 7.43
N ILE A 110 7.70 16.93 7.86
CA ILE A 110 8.08 15.58 7.35
C ILE A 110 7.49 15.28 5.96
N THR A 111 6.68 16.19 5.40
CA THR A 111 6.01 15.98 4.12
C THR A 111 6.81 16.44 2.90
N ASP A 112 7.67 17.45 2.99
CA ASP A 112 8.35 17.97 1.79
C ASP A 112 9.61 17.17 1.40
N GLU A 113 10.46 16.82 2.36
CA GLU A 113 11.73 16.13 2.08
C GLU A 113 11.54 14.70 1.50
N PHE A 114 10.55 13.96 1.99
CA PHE A 114 10.23 12.63 1.46
C PHE A 114 9.67 12.69 0.04
N LEU A 115 8.81 13.67 -0.22
CA LEU A 115 8.23 13.90 -1.53
C LEU A 115 9.31 14.39 -2.52
N ASP A 116 10.26 15.21 -2.07
CA ASP A 116 11.37 15.67 -2.91
C ASP A 116 12.28 14.52 -3.38
N ASN A 117 12.45 13.49 -2.54
CA ASN A 117 13.18 12.28 -2.89
C ASN A 117 12.40 11.30 -3.79
N HIS A 118 11.11 11.56 -4.01
CA HIS A 118 10.23 10.74 -4.86
C HIS A 118 9.40 11.64 -5.78
N PRO A 119 10.02 12.30 -6.78
CA PRO A 119 9.39 13.36 -7.57
C PRO A 119 8.15 12.90 -8.35
N LEU A 120 8.08 11.62 -8.72
CA LEU A 120 6.88 11.04 -9.33
C LEU A 120 5.72 10.96 -8.33
N LEU A 121 5.98 10.54 -7.09
CA LEU A 121 4.99 10.49 -6.02
C LEU A 121 4.55 11.90 -5.60
N LYS A 122 5.49 12.85 -5.52
CA LYS A 122 5.22 14.28 -5.26
C LYS A 122 4.32 14.89 -6.34
N SER A 123 4.67 14.68 -7.61
CA SER A 123 3.88 15.18 -8.74
C SER A 123 2.49 14.55 -8.76
N LEU A 124 2.38 13.26 -8.45
CA LEU A 124 1.11 12.55 -8.41
C LEU A 124 0.21 13.07 -7.28
N ILE A 125 0.73 13.21 -6.07
CA ILE A 125 -0.02 13.75 -4.92
C ILE A 125 -0.47 15.18 -5.19
N LYS A 126 0.42 16.02 -5.75
CA LYS A 126 0.10 17.41 -6.10
C LYS A 126 -0.99 17.51 -7.17
N TRP A 127 -1.02 16.58 -8.14
CA TRP A 127 -2.07 16.50 -9.15
C TRP A 127 -3.45 16.15 -8.56
N PHE A 128 -3.49 15.31 -7.51
CA PHE A 128 -4.73 14.92 -6.83
C PHE A 128 -5.29 15.95 -5.82
N GLN A 129 -4.51 16.98 -5.48
CA GLN A 129 -4.91 18.06 -4.56
C GLN A 129 -5.47 19.30 -5.29
N LEU A 130 -5.39 19.32 -6.63
CA LEU A 130 -6.04 20.28 -7.52
C LEU A 130 -7.48 19.83 -7.84
#